data_AF-T1A488-F1
#
_entry.id   AF-T1A488-F1
#
_cell.length_a   1.000
_cell.length_b   1.000
_cell.length_c   1.000
_cell.angle_alpha   90.00
_cell.angle_beta   90.00
_cell.angle_gamma   90.00
#
_symmetry.space_group_name_H-M   'P 1'
#
loop_
_entity.id
_entity.type
_entity.pdbx_description
1 polymer ?
#
loop_
_entity_poly.entity_id
_entity_poly.type
_entity_poly.pdbx_seq_one_letter_code
_entity_poly.pdbx_strand_id
1 'polypeptide(L)'
;MPSIVVACVGDPGVAEALGKKGTSSDLTLFNSVLGEQQLVFVEPTRFPEKMVALTTALSMAHRCLLVVHALSRSVAETLATVDLFDLPTTLVRGPSVGDDELRRALKGTRLEPEPILAEDLPRLRETIGSWTAPDRPGPVRVPIDHAFQV
;
A
#
# COMPACT_ATOMS: atom_id res chain seq x y z
N MET A 1 -9.80 -19.51 2.15
CA MET A 1 -10.14 -18.08 2.05
C MET A 1 -8.91 -17.34 1.57
N PRO A 2 -8.87 -16.81 0.34
CA PRO A 2 -7.70 -16.10 -0.18
C PRO A 2 -7.43 -14.84 0.65
N SER A 3 -6.15 -14.53 0.87
CA SER A 3 -5.71 -13.32 1.54
C SER A 3 -4.96 -12.40 0.58
N ILE A 4 -5.23 -11.10 0.66
CA ILE A 4 -4.49 -10.07 -0.06
C ILE A 4 -3.79 -9.16 0.93
N VAL A 5 -2.47 -9.07 0.82
CA VAL A 5 -1.64 -8.10 1.52
C VAL A 5 -1.47 -6.89 0.62
N VAL A 6 -1.81 -5.70 1.12
CA VAL A 6 -1.74 -4.44 0.40
C VAL A 6 -0.83 -3.50 1.16
N ALA A 7 0.28 -3.06 0.55
CA ALA A 7 1.09 -2.00 1.12
C ALA A 7 0.37 -0.66 0.94
N CYS A 8 -0.01 0.00 2.04
CA CYS A 8 -0.56 1.35 2.03
C CYS A 8 0.56 2.31 2.39
N VAL A 9 1.09 3.03 1.41
CA VAL A 9 2.31 3.84 1.53
C VAL A 9 2.07 5.26 1.05
N GLY A 10 2.98 6.18 1.37
CA GLY A 10 2.83 7.59 1.09
C GLY A 10 2.25 8.31 2.31
N ASP A 11 1.21 9.10 2.12
CA ASP A 11 0.53 9.75 3.24
C ASP A 11 -0.30 8.73 4.07
N PRO A 12 -0.24 8.79 5.41
CA PRO A 12 -0.84 7.78 6.29
C PRO A 12 -2.36 7.93 6.45
N GLY A 13 -3.00 6.92 7.05
CA GLY A 13 -4.37 6.99 7.56
C GLY A 13 -5.42 6.27 6.69
N VAL A 14 -5.16 6.07 5.40
CA VAL A 14 -6.08 5.31 4.52
C VAL A 14 -6.20 3.85 4.99
N ALA A 15 -5.12 3.23 5.47
CA ALA A 15 -5.15 1.85 5.96
C ALA A 15 -6.04 1.69 7.20
N GLU A 16 -5.96 2.65 8.14
CA GLU A 16 -6.81 2.71 9.33
C GLU A 16 -8.28 2.90 8.97
N ALA A 17 -8.57 3.70 7.95
CA ALA A 17 -9.93 3.89 7.48
C ALA A 17 -10.51 2.66 6.77
N LEU A 18 -9.68 1.74 6.27
CA LEU A 18 -10.09 0.55 5.51
C LEU A 18 -10.17 -0.74 6.36
N GLY A 19 -9.49 -0.80 7.49
CA GLY A 19 -9.39 -2.02 8.30
C GLY A 19 -9.30 -1.78 9.81
N LYS A 20 -9.36 -2.86 10.57
CA LYS A 20 -9.19 -2.84 12.03
C LYS A 20 -7.72 -2.98 12.39
N LYS A 21 -7.21 -2.09 13.23
CA LYS A 21 -5.83 -2.11 13.72
C LYS A 21 -5.50 -3.45 14.40
N GLY A 22 -4.38 -4.05 14.02
CA GLY A 22 -3.80 -5.26 14.58
C GLY A 22 -2.40 -5.01 15.12
N THR A 23 -1.44 -5.86 14.74
CA THR A 23 -0.02 -5.73 15.13
C THR A 23 0.52 -4.35 14.76
N SER A 24 1.21 -3.72 15.71
CA SER A 24 1.78 -2.38 15.57
C SER A 24 3.21 -2.41 16.12
N SER A 25 4.19 -2.19 15.24
CA SER A 25 5.61 -2.12 15.55
C SER A 25 6.28 -1.02 14.70
N ASP A 26 7.26 -1.36 13.86
CA ASP A 26 7.74 -0.47 12.81
C ASP A 26 6.76 -0.38 11.62
N LEU A 27 5.87 -1.37 11.52
CA LEU A 27 4.72 -1.43 10.61
C LEU A 27 3.43 -1.51 11.43
N THR A 28 2.32 -1.00 10.90
CA THR A 28 0.99 -1.27 11.44
C THR A 28 0.18 -2.11 10.45
N LEU A 29 -0.35 -3.23 10.92
CA LEU A 29 -1.25 -4.09 10.16
C LEU A 29 -2.69 -3.70 10.44
N PHE A 30 -3.49 -3.47 9.40
CA PHE A 30 -4.93 -3.29 9.50
C PHE A 30 -5.65 -4.41 8.77
N ASN A 31 -6.50 -5.15 9.49
CA ASN A 31 -7.16 -6.34 9.00
C ASN A 31 -8.61 -6.04 8.64
N SER A 32 -9.06 -6.54 7.50
CA SER A 32 -10.45 -6.40 7.05
C SER A 32 -10.92 -7.68 6.37
N VAL A 33 -12.23 -7.89 6.38
CA VAL A 33 -12.87 -9.02 5.71
C VAL A 33 -13.90 -8.47 4.75
N LEU A 34 -13.78 -8.84 3.48
CA LEU A 34 -14.69 -8.41 2.43
C LEU A 34 -15.22 -9.65 1.70
N GLY A 35 -16.46 -10.05 2.01
CA GLY A 35 -17.03 -11.31 1.54
C GLY A 35 -16.19 -12.50 2.01
N GLU A 36 -15.70 -13.29 1.05
CA GLU A 36 -14.83 -14.45 1.29
C GLU A 36 -13.33 -14.14 1.14
N GLN A 37 -12.93 -12.87 1.25
CA GLN A 37 -11.53 -12.46 1.13
C GLN A 37 -11.04 -11.79 2.41
N GLN A 38 -9.82 -12.16 2.82
CA GLN A 38 -9.09 -11.47 3.89
C GLN A 38 -8.22 -10.37 3.27
N LEU A 39 -8.29 -9.18 3.82
CA LEU A 39 -7.45 -8.04 3.44
C LEU A 39 -6.55 -7.68 4.61
N VAL A 40 -5.26 -7.54 4.34
CA VAL A 40 -4.28 -7.06 5.31
C VAL A 40 -3.60 -5.83 4.70
N PHE A 41 -3.88 -4.66 5.25
CA PHE A 41 -3.21 -3.43 4.87
C PHE A 41 -1.97 -3.24 5.74
N VAL A 42 -0.83 -2.98 5.11
CA VAL A 42 0.46 -2.79 5.77
C VAL A 42 0.87 -1.34 5.61
N GLU A 43 0.83 -0.59 6.70
CA GLU A 43 1.26 0.80 6.72
C GLU A 43 2.66 0.91 7.34
N PRO A 44 3.64 1.54 6.68
CA PRO A 44 4.98 1.73 7.22
C PRO A 44 5.03 2.88 8.23
N THR A 45 4.43 2.70 9.41
CA THR A 45 4.20 3.76 10.41
C THR A 45 5.46 4.48 10.91
N ARG A 46 6.64 3.89 10.76
CA ARG A 46 7.92 4.50 11.14
C ARG A 46 8.69 5.13 9.97
N PHE A 47 8.14 5.13 8.77
CA PHE A 47 8.65 5.94 7.67
C PHE A 47 8.07 7.36 7.82
N PRO A 48 8.86 8.43 7.65
CA PRO A 48 10.19 8.49 7.03
C PRO A 48 11.40 8.26 7.94
N GLU A 49 11.23 8.09 9.26
CA GLU A 49 12.36 7.94 10.20
C GLU A 49 13.15 6.64 9.97
N LYS A 50 12.48 5.59 9.48
CA LYS A 50 13.05 4.28 9.18
C LYS A 50 12.67 3.84 7.77
N MET A 51 13.59 3.99 6.83
CA MET A 51 13.44 3.51 5.45
C MET A 51 13.08 2.02 5.35
N VAL A 52 13.61 1.20 6.28
CA VAL A 52 13.34 -0.24 6.35
C VAL A 52 11.85 -0.54 6.51
N ALA A 53 11.06 0.33 7.17
CA ALA A 53 9.62 0.15 7.29
C ALA A 53 8.95 0.17 5.91
N LEU A 54 9.27 1.16 5.07
CA LEU A 54 8.71 1.27 3.72
C LEU A 54 9.08 0.06 2.84
N THR A 55 10.35 -0.34 2.82
CA THR A 55 10.78 -1.49 2.00
C THR A 55 10.19 -2.80 2.49
N THR A 56 10.03 -2.97 3.81
CA THR A 56 9.43 -4.19 4.39
C THR A 56 7.95 -4.28 4.01
N ALA A 57 7.20 -3.19 4.15
CA ALA A 57 5.79 -3.13 3.75
C ALA A 57 5.59 -3.51 2.27
N LEU A 58 6.42 -2.97 1.37
CA LEU A 58 6.38 -3.30 -0.05
C LEU A 58 6.77 -4.76 -0.31
N SER A 59 7.83 -5.27 0.33
CA SER A 59 8.36 -6.62 0.06
C SER A 59 7.39 -7.76 0.37
N MET A 60 6.48 -7.56 1.33
CA MET A 60 5.51 -8.58 1.73
C MET A 60 4.16 -8.45 1.01
N ALA A 61 3.95 -7.37 0.27
CA ALA A 61 2.67 -7.07 -0.35
C ALA A 61 2.43 -7.85 -1.66
N HIS A 62 1.14 -8.01 -1.98
CA HIS A 62 0.67 -8.44 -3.30
C HIS A 62 0.41 -7.24 -4.21
N ARG A 63 0.02 -6.10 -3.63
CA ARG A 63 -0.32 -4.85 -4.33
C ARG A 63 0.10 -3.64 -3.50
N CYS A 64 0.28 -2.50 -4.16
CA CYS A 64 0.58 -1.23 -3.52
C CYS A 64 -0.57 -0.25 -3.71
N LEU A 65 -0.97 0.41 -2.63
CA LEU A 65 -1.85 1.57 -2.63
C LEU A 65 -1.00 2.78 -2.22
N LEU A 66 -0.65 3.63 -3.17
CA LEU A 66 0.21 4.79 -2.95
C LEU A 66 -0.65 6.03 -2.78
N VAL A 67 -0.73 6.54 -1.55
CA VAL A 67 -1.58 7.67 -1.15
C VAL A 67 -0.79 8.97 -1.22
N VAL A 68 -1.36 9.99 -1.86
CA VAL A 68 -0.74 11.29 -2.08
C VAL A 68 -1.72 12.41 -1.71
N HIS A 69 -1.62 12.92 -0.49
CA HIS A 69 -2.29 14.12 0.01
C HIS A 69 -1.50 15.39 -0.27
N ALA A 70 -0.17 15.29 -0.39
CA ALA A 70 0.72 16.39 -0.79
C ALA A 70 2.00 15.86 -1.45
N LEU A 71 2.60 16.62 -2.38
CA LEU A 71 3.93 16.32 -2.91
C LEU A 71 5.03 16.74 -1.92
N SER A 72 5.12 16.00 -0.82
CA SER A 72 6.13 16.19 0.22
C SER A 72 7.43 15.44 -0.11
N ARG A 73 8.49 15.68 0.68
CA ARG A 73 9.74 14.91 0.58
C ARG A 73 9.51 13.41 0.78
N SER A 74 8.75 13.02 1.81
CA SER A 74 8.48 11.62 2.12
C SER A 74 7.66 10.93 1.03
N VAL A 75 6.72 11.65 0.41
CA VAL A 75 5.97 11.14 -0.75
C VAL A 75 6.87 10.99 -1.98
N ALA A 76 7.78 11.93 -2.24
CA ALA A 76 8.75 11.80 -3.33
C ALA A 76 9.68 10.58 -3.14
N GLU A 77 10.17 10.36 -1.91
CA GLU A 77 10.95 9.18 -1.54
C GLU A 77 10.13 7.89 -1.68
N THR A 78 8.85 7.93 -1.31
CA THR A 78 7.92 6.82 -1.49
C THR A 78 7.72 6.50 -2.96
N LEU A 79 7.45 7.50 -3.80
CA LEU A 79 7.28 7.36 -5.25
C LEU A 79 8.51 6.71 -5.88
N ALA A 80 9.70 7.26 -5.60
CA ALA A 80 10.96 6.72 -6.10
C ALA A 80 11.20 5.28 -5.63
N THR A 81 10.83 4.96 -4.38
CA THR A 81 10.98 3.60 -3.86
C THR A 81 10.00 2.65 -4.52
N VAL A 82 8.73 3.03 -4.62
CA VAL A 82 7.68 2.20 -5.23
C VAL A 82 8.01 1.96 -6.71
N ASP A 83 8.55 2.94 -7.42
CA ASP A 83 9.03 2.81 -8.81
C ASP A 83 10.07 1.67 -8.98
N LEU A 84 10.82 1.33 -7.94
CA LEU A 84 11.80 0.24 -7.96
C LEU A 84 11.21 -1.15 -7.66
N PHE A 85 10.00 -1.23 -7.12
CA PHE A 85 9.33 -2.50 -6.81
C PHE A 85 8.39 -2.90 -7.94
N ASP A 86 8.53 -4.13 -8.44
CA ASP A 86 7.61 -4.72 -9.43
C ASP A 86 6.30 -5.19 -8.74
N LEU A 87 5.51 -4.22 -8.29
CA LEU A 87 4.22 -4.42 -7.63
C LEU A 87 3.13 -3.68 -8.41
N PRO A 88 1.98 -4.32 -8.68
CA PRO A 88 0.82 -3.62 -9.20
C PRO A 88 0.42 -2.50 -8.23
N THR A 89 0.44 -1.26 -8.72
CA THR A 89 0.24 -0.07 -7.89
C THR A 89 -1.05 0.63 -8.28
N THR A 90 -1.81 1.11 -7.30
CA THR A 90 -2.91 2.04 -7.52
C THR A 90 -2.61 3.32 -6.76
N LEU A 91 -2.65 4.45 -7.45
CA LEU A 91 -2.44 5.76 -6.85
C LEU A 91 -3.75 6.27 -6.27
N VAL A 92 -3.69 6.85 -5.07
CA VAL A 92 -4.81 7.50 -4.41
C VAL A 92 -4.46 8.97 -4.24
N ARG A 93 -5.16 9.83 -4.97
CA ARG A 93 -4.97 11.27 -4.93
C ARG A 93 -5.92 11.88 -3.89
N GLY A 94 -5.34 12.52 -2.89
CA GLY A 94 -6.06 13.33 -1.92
C GLY A 94 -6.63 14.62 -2.54
N PRO A 95 -7.54 15.31 -1.84
CA PRO A 95 -8.28 16.45 -2.38
C PRO A 95 -7.40 17.66 -2.69
N SER A 96 -6.25 17.80 -2.02
CA SER A 96 -5.38 18.96 -2.09
C SER A 96 -4.37 18.93 -3.25
N VAL A 97 -4.22 17.80 -3.94
CA VAL A 97 -3.24 17.63 -5.02
C VAL A 97 -3.94 17.67 -6.38
N GLY A 98 -3.44 18.50 -7.28
CA GLY A 98 -3.96 18.58 -8.65
C GLY A 98 -3.63 17.33 -9.48
N ASP A 99 -4.51 16.94 -10.40
CA ASP A 99 -4.26 15.80 -11.29
C ASP A 99 -3.00 16.04 -12.16
N ASP A 100 -2.90 17.21 -12.79
CA ASP A 100 -1.73 17.61 -13.59
C ASP A 100 -0.44 17.69 -12.78
N GLU A 101 -0.54 18.06 -11.50
CA GLU A 101 0.60 18.09 -10.59
C GLU A 101 1.12 16.69 -10.29
N LEU A 102 0.23 15.77 -9.91
CA LEU A 102 0.59 14.37 -9.69
C LEU A 102 1.12 13.72 -10.96
N ARG A 103 0.46 13.91 -12.11
CA ARG A 103 0.93 13.35 -13.40
C ARG A 103 2.31 13.82 -13.79
N ARG A 104 2.64 15.09 -13.54
CA ARG A 104 4.01 15.60 -13.78
C ARG A 104 5.05 14.90 -12.90
N ALA A 105 4.70 14.60 -11.64
CA ALA A 105 5.59 13.89 -10.73
C ALA A 105 5.81 12.41 -11.14
N LEU A 106 4.83 11.79 -11.80
CA LEU A 106 4.90 10.40 -12.26
C LEU A 106 5.57 10.23 -13.63
N LYS A 107 5.79 11.32 -14.37
CA LYS A 107 6.29 11.27 -15.74
C LYS A 107 7.66 10.59 -15.84
N GLY A 108 7.77 9.60 -16.72
CA GLY A 108 8.99 8.82 -16.94
C GLY A 108 9.23 7.71 -15.92
N THR A 109 8.29 7.48 -15.00
CA THR A 109 8.32 6.39 -14.01
C THR A 109 7.44 5.24 -14.46
N ARG A 110 7.59 4.05 -13.87
CA ARG A 110 6.68 2.92 -14.08
C ARG A 110 5.25 3.22 -13.64
N LEU A 111 5.07 4.24 -12.81
CA LEU A 111 3.80 4.63 -12.21
C LEU A 111 2.98 5.55 -13.12
N GLU A 112 3.56 6.07 -14.21
CA GLU A 112 2.87 6.92 -15.17
C GLU A 112 1.56 6.33 -15.75
N PRO A 113 1.49 5.05 -16.16
CA PRO A 113 0.27 4.44 -16.68
C PRO A 113 -0.69 3.93 -15.60
N GLU A 114 -0.30 3.95 -14.32
CA GLU A 114 -1.09 3.34 -13.25
C GLU A 114 -2.38 4.14 -12.97
N PRO A 115 -3.46 3.46 -12.52
CA PRO A 115 -4.72 4.13 -12.25
C PRO A 115 -4.59 5.09 -11.07
N ILE A 116 -5.12 6.30 -11.26
CA ILE A 116 -5.25 7.33 -10.22
C ILE A 116 -6.71 7.39 -9.78
N LEU A 117 -6.96 7.06 -8.52
CA LEU A 117 -8.26 7.16 -7.88
C LEU A 117 -8.30 8.40 -6.98
N ALA A 118 -9.48 9.01 -6.85
CA ALA A 118 -9.71 9.94 -5.75
C ALA A 118 -9.78 9.16 -4.43
N GLU A 119 -9.43 9.81 -3.33
CA GLU A 119 -9.58 9.26 -1.98
C GLU A 119 -11.07 9.21 -1.54
N ASP A 120 -11.78 8.24 -2.11
CA ASP A 120 -13.18 7.93 -1.83
C ASP A 120 -13.22 6.53 -1.21
N LEU A 121 -13.44 6.46 0.11
CA LEU A 121 -13.38 5.21 0.86
C LEU A 121 -14.36 4.12 0.34
N PRO A 122 -15.64 4.42 0.03
CA PRO A 122 -16.51 3.49 -0.66
C PRO A 122 -15.92 2.93 -1.96
N ARG A 123 -15.44 3.81 -2.86
CA ARG A 123 -14.88 3.40 -4.16
C ARG A 123 -13.57 2.62 -4.01
N LEU A 124 -12.73 2.98 -3.04
CA LEU A 124 -11.51 2.25 -2.71
C LEU A 124 -11.86 0.84 -2.24
N ARG A 125 -12.85 0.68 -1.35
CA ARG A 125 -13.31 -0.64 -0.90
C ARG A 125 -13.81 -1.51 -2.06
N GLU A 126 -14.59 -0.93 -2.96
CA GLU A 126 -15.07 -1.63 -4.16
C GLU A 126 -13.90 -2.06 -5.06
N THR A 127 -12.96 -1.15 -5.34
CA THR A 127 -11.79 -1.44 -6.15
C THR A 127 -10.94 -2.54 -5.53
N ILE A 128 -10.63 -2.44 -4.23
CA ILE A 128 -9.82 -3.41 -3.50
C ILE A 128 -10.53 -4.77 -3.44
N GLY A 129 -11.85 -4.80 -3.30
CA GLY A 129 -12.64 -6.03 -3.29
C GLY A 129 -12.69 -6.77 -4.62
N SER A 130 -12.38 -6.09 -5.73
CA SER A 130 -12.24 -6.73 -7.04
C SER A 130 -10.89 -7.44 -7.21
N TRP A 131 -9.93 -7.20 -6.31
CA TRP A 131 -8.60 -7.78 -6.43
C TRP A 131 -8.61 -9.26 -6.08
N THR A 132 -7.80 -10.02 -6.80
CA THR A 132 -7.58 -11.45 -6.56
C THR A 132 -6.19 -11.67 -5.97
N ALA A 133 -6.09 -12.59 -5.00
CA ALA A 133 -4.80 -13.00 -4.48
C ALA A 133 -3.96 -13.60 -5.64
N PRO A 134 -2.68 -13.22 -5.77
CA PRO A 134 -1.84 -13.74 -6.84
C PRO A 134 -1.56 -15.23 -6.62
N ASP A 135 -1.57 -15.99 -7.70
CA ASP A 135 -0.99 -17.34 -7.69
C ASP A 135 0.54 -17.24 -7.72
N ARG A 136 1.20 -17.93 -6.80
CA ARG A 136 2.67 -17.92 -6.64
C ARG A 136 3.20 -19.34 -6.79
N PRO A 137 3.44 -19.81 -8.03
CA PRO A 137 3.95 -21.16 -8.25
C PRO A 137 5.37 -21.31 -7.72
N GLY A 138 5.71 -22.51 -7.26
CA GLY A 138 7.04 -22.87 -6.77
C GLY A 138 7.07 -23.27 -5.30
N PRO A 139 8.28 -23.38 -4.70
CA PRO A 139 8.41 -23.75 -3.29
C PRO A 139 7.75 -22.72 -2.37
N VAL A 140 7.10 -23.21 -1.31
CA VAL A 140 6.51 -22.35 -0.28
C VAL A 140 7.58 -21.49 0.36
N ARG A 141 7.33 -20.17 0.41
CA ARG A 141 8.18 -19.19 1.10
C ARG A 141 7.32 -18.39 2.05
N VAL A 142 7.76 -18.27 3.30
CA VAL A 142 7.06 -17.51 4.34
C VAL A 142 8.04 -16.48 4.91
N PRO A 143 7.93 -15.19 4.54
CA PRO A 143 8.70 -14.14 5.19
C PRO A 143 8.22 -14.00 6.64
N ILE A 144 9.16 -13.91 7.58
CA ILE A 144 8.88 -13.73 9.01
C ILE A 144 9.06 -12.26 9.35
N ASP A 145 8.00 -11.60 9.78
CA ASP A 145 8.02 -10.20 10.25
C ASP A 145 8.08 -10.09 11.78
N HIS A 146 7.40 -10.98 12.52
CA HIS A 146 7.43 -11.03 13.99
C HIS A 146 7.53 -12.47 14.51
N ALA A 147 8.24 -12.63 15.64
CA ALA A 147 8.32 -13.89 16.38
C ALA A 147 8.31 -13.63 17.89
N PHE A 148 7.43 -14.31 18.63
CA PHE A 148 7.26 -14.17 20.07
C PHE A 148 6.75 -15.49 20.68
N GLN A 149 6.87 -15.64 22.01
CA GLN A 149 6.31 -16.77 22.76
C GLN A 149 4.84 -16.50 23.11
N VAL A 150 3.99 -17.53 23.05
CA VAL A 150 2.54 -17.51 23.34
C VAL A 150 2.18 -18.58 24.36
#